data_AF-A0A955Z9D4-F1
#
_entry.id   AF-A0A955Z9D4-F1
#
_cell.length_a   1.000
_cell.length_b   1.000
_cell.length_c   1.000
_cell.angle_alpha   90.00
_cell.angle_beta   90.00
_cell.angle_gamma   90.00
#
_symmetry.space_group_name_H-M   'P 1'
#
loop_
_entity.id
_entity.type
_entity.pdbx_description
1 polymer ?
#
loop_
_entity_poly.entity_id
_entity_poly.type
_entity_poly.pdbx_seq_one_letter_code
_entity_poly.pdbx_strand_id
1 'polypeptide(L)'
;MLRATSPIARLGALCLALASGACGGAPSTSPKTAAAAGDESLAAQVRSVVGEVVALRGLAELRPVVVRELDDATFEAAYAASARRDARKPSADVGKKAARWVLGFYDRHEKVVAVRAKLPDWTVRMRLSPRDLLAHEVTHALQDQHFGLPDPRKVQDEDRYRALQALFEGDAQLITTAYQAKRLGRPPRRAIAGTSASGALEPAALVRLGLFSPELLKTPLANQVLVTFPYADGASFAAALFRAGGFKLLDRAFKSPPTSSADILHPERYIAGLGRREVSALPAPPGYVPVHDMTFGEIGLATMFAECGRWDDVRRVTRGWMGDRTVILSTADAKGLVMATAWEDEPHARAFAAFARGCFKAAAGAGHDPDTVVQDGVRVSIVSAMPQGAAEGHARRALAAIGPATKPAPPLGPVRLVGPPKPATTTKEASGALGPDGRWTSPYLGLSAKVPEGFTSELRHDSVNLLIKRFTPAGVTVGVIAVIPVSTTVNHEQLHEGVLEGMKSAGTARTSRLLGKDTVATPLGRLAATTWELSGGQGPLDVRALSVEHCKGQAVVQITQVWSPEDEAGQRALDAWLASVTKLADADRSPLCRRLEREAREDIP
;
A
#
# COMPACT_ATOMS: atom_id res chain seq x y z
N MET A 1 -17.54 -38.31 -11.92
CA MET A 1 -17.45 -37.00 -12.60
C MET A 1 -18.75 -36.25 -12.39
N LEU A 2 -18.78 -35.27 -11.48
CA LEU A 2 -19.87 -34.30 -11.31
C LEU A 2 -19.23 -32.96 -10.91
N ARG A 3 -19.77 -31.83 -11.42
CA ARG A 3 -19.02 -30.57 -11.52
C ARG A 3 -19.09 -29.73 -10.23
N ALA A 4 -17.92 -29.38 -9.69
CA ALA A 4 -17.78 -28.33 -8.71
C ALA A 4 -17.82 -26.95 -9.38
N THR A 5 -19.03 -26.41 -9.61
CA THR A 5 -19.25 -25.08 -10.19
C THR A 5 -20.15 -24.24 -9.30
N SER A 6 -19.56 -23.74 -8.20
CA SER A 6 -20.10 -22.62 -7.43
C SER A 6 -18.93 -21.76 -6.90
N PRO A 7 -19.00 -20.43 -6.97
CA PRO A 7 -18.01 -19.55 -6.36
C PRO A 7 -18.09 -19.54 -4.83
N ILE A 8 -19.18 -20.02 -4.21
CA ILE A 8 -19.20 -20.23 -2.75
C ILE A 8 -18.64 -21.60 -2.36
N ALA A 9 -18.67 -22.59 -3.26
CA ALA A 9 -17.76 -23.74 -3.13
C ALA A 9 -16.27 -23.33 -3.23
N ARG A 10 -15.96 -22.21 -3.92
CA ARG A 10 -14.62 -21.58 -3.89
C ARG A 10 -14.38 -20.77 -2.61
N LEU A 11 -15.31 -19.98 -2.09
CA LEU A 11 -15.16 -19.29 -0.79
C LEU A 11 -15.02 -20.26 0.39
N GLY A 12 -15.80 -21.35 0.39
CA GLY A 12 -15.67 -22.45 1.34
C GLY A 12 -14.41 -23.30 1.16
N ALA A 13 -13.69 -23.18 0.04
CA ALA A 13 -12.34 -23.70 -0.16
C ALA A 13 -11.26 -22.66 0.21
N LEU A 14 -11.53 -21.36 0.02
CA LEU A 14 -10.65 -20.25 0.39
C LEU A 14 -10.44 -20.18 1.91
N CYS A 15 -11.50 -20.44 2.70
CA CYS A 15 -11.40 -20.59 4.16
C CYS A 15 -10.67 -21.88 4.59
N LEU A 16 -10.54 -22.89 3.70
CA LEU A 16 -9.77 -24.12 3.97
C LEU A 16 -8.32 -24.03 3.49
N ALA A 17 -8.00 -23.15 2.54
CA ALA A 17 -6.64 -22.89 2.06
C ALA A 17 -5.71 -22.26 3.11
N LEU A 18 -6.24 -21.91 4.28
CA LEU A 18 -5.49 -21.58 5.50
C LEU A 18 -4.95 -22.84 6.22
N ALA A 19 -5.17 -24.05 5.68
CA ALA A 19 -4.53 -25.30 6.13
C ALA A 19 -4.24 -26.31 4.99
N SER A 20 -2.96 -26.72 4.86
CA SER A 20 -2.41 -27.89 4.12
C SER A 20 -2.18 -27.85 2.58
N GLY A 21 -1.07 -28.49 2.12
CA GLY A 21 -0.79 -28.90 0.71
C GLY A 21 0.20 -28.01 -0.08
N ALA A 22 1.41 -28.42 -0.48
CA ALA A 22 1.80 -29.37 -1.55
C ALA A 22 1.40 -28.92 -2.99
N CYS A 23 2.15 -29.09 -4.11
CA CYS A 23 3.55 -29.44 -4.47
C CYS A 23 3.81 -28.90 -5.93
N GLY A 24 4.96 -28.97 -6.62
CA GLY A 24 6.34 -29.47 -6.38
C GLY A 24 7.26 -29.22 -7.63
N GLY A 25 8.50 -29.72 -7.64
CA GLY A 25 9.37 -29.81 -8.85
C GLY A 25 10.55 -28.81 -8.96
N ALA A 26 11.78 -29.33 -9.14
CA ALA A 26 13.06 -28.61 -9.38
C ALA A 26 13.65 -29.02 -10.77
N PRO A 27 14.86 -28.62 -11.26
CA PRO A 27 16.10 -28.24 -10.55
C PRO A 27 16.85 -26.99 -11.09
N SER A 28 18.08 -26.81 -10.59
CA SER A 28 18.97 -25.63 -10.66
C SER A 28 20.00 -25.61 -11.80
N THR A 29 20.57 -24.43 -12.10
CA THR A 29 22.02 -24.22 -12.31
C THR A 29 22.46 -22.83 -11.81
N SER A 30 23.69 -22.72 -11.30
CA SER A 30 24.33 -21.44 -10.88
C SER A 30 25.27 -20.89 -11.96
N PRO A 31 25.68 -19.60 -11.90
CA PRO A 31 27.07 -19.38 -11.44
C PRO A 31 27.36 -18.07 -10.65
N LYS A 32 28.30 -18.22 -9.70
CA LYS A 32 29.39 -17.29 -9.27
C LYS A 32 29.13 -15.78 -9.10
N THR A 33 29.00 -15.40 -7.82
CA THR A 33 29.72 -14.32 -7.11
C THR A 33 30.54 -13.28 -7.89
N ALA A 34 30.25 -12.01 -7.64
CA ALA A 34 31.25 -10.94 -7.52
C ALA A 34 30.95 -10.15 -6.23
N ALA A 35 31.95 -9.94 -5.38
CA ALA A 35 31.83 -9.23 -4.12
C ALA A 35 32.72 -7.98 -4.13
N ALA A 36 32.28 -6.90 -3.47
CA ALA A 36 33.08 -6.05 -2.56
C ALA A 36 32.43 -4.67 -2.33
N ALA A 37 32.15 -4.34 -1.07
CA ALA A 37 32.18 -2.96 -0.55
C ALA A 37 32.17 -2.94 1.00
N GLY A 38 33.36 -2.96 1.63
CA GLY A 38 33.61 -2.50 3.00
C GLY A 38 32.83 -3.17 4.15
N ASP A 39 33.31 -4.30 4.67
CA ASP A 39 32.75 -4.95 5.87
C ASP A 39 33.10 -4.19 7.17
N GLU A 40 32.22 -3.26 7.57
CA GLU A 40 31.97 -3.02 8.98
C GLU A 40 31.40 -4.32 9.59
N SER A 41 31.98 -4.86 10.67
CA SER A 41 31.49 -6.11 11.27
C SER A 41 29.97 -6.05 11.54
N LEU A 42 29.24 -7.14 11.27
CA LEU A 42 27.79 -7.21 11.47
C LEU A 42 27.36 -6.67 12.84
N ALA A 43 28.10 -6.99 13.90
CA ALA A 43 27.82 -6.51 15.26
C ALA A 43 27.92 -4.97 15.41
N ALA A 44 28.79 -4.31 14.66
CA ALA A 44 28.88 -2.84 14.63
C ALA A 44 27.76 -2.22 13.78
N GLN A 45 27.44 -2.80 12.62
CA GLN A 45 26.27 -2.41 11.82
C GLN A 45 24.97 -2.52 12.63
N VAL A 46 24.79 -3.61 13.38
CA VAL A 46 23.65 -3.84 14.28
C VAL A 46 23.58 -2.78 15.36
N ARG A 47 24.67 -2.52 16.11
CA ARG A 47 24.70 -1.46 17.14
C ARG A 47 24.38 -0.08 16.55
N SER A 48 24.88 0.21 15.35
CA SER A 48 24.58 1.44 14.61
C SER A 48 23.07 1.52 14.33
N VAL A 49 22.47 0.53 13.67
CA VAL A 49 21.05 0.51 13.34
C VAL A 49 20.17 0.59 14.59
N VAL A 50 20.50 -0.12 15.67
CA VAL A 50 19.76 -0.06 16.94
C VAL A 50 19.79 1.35 17.53
N GLY A 51 20.96 1.98 17.66
CA GLY A 51 21.07 3.35 18.16
C GLY A 51 20.33 4.37 17.28
N GLU A 52 20.34 4.17 15.96
CA GLU A 52 19.59 5.01 15.03
C GLU A 52 18.07 4.84 15.16
N VAL A 53 17.57 3.61 15.30
CA VAL A 53 16.14 3.30 15.50
C VAL A 53 15.65 3.85 16.84
N VAL A 54 16.40 3.67 17.92
CA VAL A 54 16.11 4.25 19.25
C VAL A 54 15.97 5.78 19.14
N ALA A 55 16.90 6.44 18.46
CA ALA A 55 16.88 7.90 18.27
C ALA A 55 15.73 8.39 17.37
N LEU A 56 15.32 7.61 16.36
CA LEU A 56 14.22 7.96 15.46
C LEU A 56 12.84 7.73 16.09
N ARG A 57 12.68 6.63 16.83
CA ARG A 57 11.38 6.18 17.36
C ARG A 57 11.08 6.67 18.78
N GLY A 58 12.11 7.02 19.55
CA GLY A 58 11.98 7.45 20.94
C GLY A 58 11.73 6.32 21.95
N LEU A 59 11.79 5.05 21.53
CA LEU A 59 11.73 3.89 22.42
C LEU A 59 13.15 3.48 22.81
N ALA A 60 13.46 3.49 24.11
CA ALA A 60 14.76 3.06 24.62
C ALA A 60 14.97 1.55 24.47
N GLU A 61 16.20 1.11 24.22
CA GLU A 61 16.57 -0.31 24.32
C GLU A 61 16.58 -0.72 25.81
N LEU A 62 15.55 -1.47 26.25
CA LEU A 62 15.42 -1.97 27.62
C LEU A 62 16.24 -3.24 27.87
N ARG A 63 16.49 -4.01 26.79
CA ARG A 63 17.41 -5.16 26.76
C ARG A 63 18.11 -5.22 25.40
N PRO A 64 19.36 -5.72 25.33
CA PRO A 64 20.09 -5.83 24.06
C PRO A 64 19.30 -6.54 22.97
N VAL A 65 19.16 -5.90 21.81
CA VAL A 65 18.55 -6.51 20.62
C VAL A 65 19.55 -7.49 20.00
N VAL A 66 19.23 -8.78 20.09
CA VAL A 66 20.04 -9.85 19.50
C VAL A 66 19.64 -10.04 18.04
N VAL A 67 20.61 -9.96 17.15
CA VAL A 67 20.44 -10.18 15.71
C VAL A 67 21.20 -11.44 15.29
N ARG A 68 20.55 -12.32 14.52
CA ARG A 68 21.17 -13.49 13.88
C ARG A 68 21.03 -13.38 12.38
N GLU A 69 22.17 -13.46 11.70
CA GLU A 69 22.23 -13.66 10.27
C GLU A 69 22.22 -15.16 9.97
N LEU A 70 21.34 -15.60 9.08
CA LEU A 70 21.07 -17.01 8.80
C LEU A 70 21.16 -17.28 7.28
N ASP A 71 21.68 -18.44 6.89
CA ASP A 71 21.51 -18.93 5.52
C ASP A 71 20.02 -19.17 5.20
N ASP A 72 19.68 -19.25 3.91
CA ASP A 72 18.29 -19.36 3.46
C ASP A 72 17.54 -20.57 4.03
N ALA A 73 18.19 -21.71 4.20
CA ALA A 73 17.56 -22.94 4.70
C ALA A 73 17.31 -22.84 6.21
N THR A 74 18.29 -22.35 6.96
CA THR A 74 18.18 -22.11 8.40
C THR A 74 17.16 -21.01 8.71
N PHE A 75 17.10 -19.95 7.89
CA PHE A 75 16.10 -18.90 7.99
C PHE A 75 14.67 -19.43 7.79
N GLU A 76 14.44 -20.22 6.73
CA GLU A 76 13.11 -20.78 6.45
C GLU A 76 12.65 -21.77 7.54
N ALA A 77 13.57 -22.57 8.07
CA ALA A 77 13.31 -23.44 9.21
C ALA A 77 12.94 -22.65 10.48
N ALA A 78 13.70 -21.60 10.80
CA ALA A 78 13.46 -20.75 11.96
C ALA A 78 12.12 -20.00 11.86
N TYR A 79 11.82 -19.40 10.71
CA TYR A 79 10.54 -18.73 10.47
C TYR A 79 9.36 -19.72 10.59
N ALA A 80 9.47 -20.91 9.98
CA ALA A 80 8.43 -21.92 10.09
C ALA A 80 8.25 -22.45 11.51
N ALA A 81 9.30 -22.54 12.32
CA ALA A 81 9.21 -22.89 13.73
C ALA A 81 8.49 -21.81 14.56
N SER A 82 8.86 -20.53 14.37
CA SER A 82 8.19 -19.39 15.02
C SER A 82 6.70 -19.33 14.65
N ALA A 83 6.37 -19.36 13.36
CA ALA A 83 5.00 -19.34 12.86
C ALA A 83 4.14 -20.51 13.38
N ARG A 84 4.73 -21.68 13.64
CA ARG A 84 4.02 -22.81 14.29
C ARG A 84 3.71 -22.58 15.77
N ARG A 85 4.59 -21.88 16.50
CA ARG A 85 4.34 -21.53 17.92
C ARG A 85 3.23 -20.50 18.07
N ASP A 86 3.04 -19.66 17.05
CA ASP A 86 1.97 -18.66 16.97
C ASP A 86 0.68 -19.18 16.28
N ALA A 87 0.73 -20.35 15.63
CA ALA A 87 -0.44 -20.95 15.00
C ALA A 87 -1.52 -21.35 16.02
N ARG A 88 -2.75 -20.87 15.84
CA ARG A 88 -3.91 -21.34 16.62
C ARG A 88 -4.24 -22.83 16.38
N LYS A 89 -4.00 -23.30 15.16
CA LYS A 89 -4.09 -24.72 14.76
C LYS A 89 -2.76 -25.13 14.13
N PRO A 90 -1.82 -25.70 14.90
CA PRO A 90 -0.50 -26.08 14.38
C PRO A 90 -0.61 -27.11 13.25
N SER A 91 0.17 -26.94 12.19
CA SER A 91 0.32 -27.94 11.13
C SER A 91 1.75 -27.96 10.59
N ALA A 92 2.12 -29.04 9.92
CA ALA A 92 3.45 -29.20 9.34
C ALA A 92 3.76 -28.22 8.20
N ASP A 93 2.77 -27.48 7.69
CA ASP A 93 2.91 -26.56 6.55
C ASP A 93 2.83 -25.07 6.94
N VAL A 94 2.49 -24.75 8.19
CA VAL A 94 2.49 -23.36 8.68
C VAL A 94 3.88 -22.74 8.49
N GLY A 95 3.90 -21.50 8.01
CA GLY A 95 5.10 -20.70 7.80
C GLY A 95 5.93 -21.08 6.58
N LYS A 96 5.98 -22.35 6.14
CA LYS A 96 6.87 -22.81 5.05
C LYS A 96 6.75 -22.01 3.75
N LYS A 97 5.53 -21.72 3.29
CA LYS A 97 5.30 -20.93 2.06
C LYS A 97 5.62 -19.45 2.29
N ALA A 98 5.20 -18.92 3.44
CA ALA A 98 5.37 -17.50 3.79
C ALA A 98 6.83 -17.11 4.00
N ALA A 99 7.66 -18.01 4.54
CA ALA A 99 9.10 -17.78 4.74
C ALA A 99 9.83 -17.34 3.46
N ARG A 100 9.35 -17.80 2.28
CA ARG A 100 9.91 -17.45 0.96
C ARG A 100 9.61 -16.02 0.50
N TRP A 101 8.67 -15.34 1.16
CA TRP A 101 8.29 -13.94 0.88
C TRP A 101 8.85 -12.96 1.92
N VAL A 102 9.40 -13.51 3.00
CA VAL A 102 9.89 -12.78 4.18
C VAL A 102 11.43 -12.71 4.14
N LEU A 103 11.96 -11.51 4.35
CA LEU A 103 13.40 -11.21 4.25
C LEU A 103 14.11 -11.18 5.63
N GLY A 104 13.36 -10.82 6.66
CA GLY A 104 13.74 -10.80 8.08
C GLY A 104 12.50 -11.04 8.94
N PHE A 105 12.68 -11.42 10.20
CA PHE A 105 11.58 -11.46 11.18
C PHE A 105 12.11 -11.35 12.61
N TYR A 106 11.37 -10.70 13.49
CA TYR A 106 11.56 -10.76 14.93
C TYR A 106 10.82 -11.96 15.55
N ASP A 107 11.56 -12.86 16.19
CA ASP A 107 11.01 -13.99 16.92
C ASP A 107 10.55 -13.59 18.33
N ARG A 108 9.24 -13.48 18.52
CA ARG A 108 8.64 -13.11 19.81
C ARG A 108 8.81 -14.16 20.92
N HIS A 109 9.30 -15.36 20.62
CA HIS A 109 9.55 -16.42 21.61
C HIS A 109 11.03 -16.44 22.00
N GLU A 110 11.92 -16.44 21.00
CA GLU A 110 13.39 -16.44 21.21
C GLU A 110 13.96 -15.04 21.55
N LYS A 111 13.18 -13.97 21.29
CA LYS A 111 13.56 -12.56 21.44
C LYS A 111 14.74 -12.13 20.57
N VAL A 112 14.78 -12.65 19.34
CA VAL A 112 15.88 -12.48 18.36
C VAL A 112 15.33 -11.95 17.05
N VAL A 113 16.01 -10.97 16.46
CA VAL A 113 15.84 -10.60 15.05
C VAL A 113 16.61 -11.58 14.18
N ALA A 114 15.95 -12.27 13.26
CA ALA A 114 16.56 -13.11 12.24
C ALA A 114 16.54 -12.39 10.88
N VAL A 115 17.67 -12.40 10.16
CA VAL A 115 17.79 -11.85 8.80
C VAL A 115 18.50 -12.85 7.89
N ARG A 116 18.18 -12.85 6.59
CA ARG A 116 18.88 -13.67 5.58
C ARG A 116 20.28 -13.10 5.30
N ALA A 117 21.30 -13.96 5.33
CA ALA A 117 22.69 -13.65 5.01
C ALA A 117 22.88 -13.14 3.57
N LYS A 118 22.09 -13.69 2.65
CA LYS A 118 21.99 -13.20 1.28
C LYS A 118 20.53 -12.81 1.01
N LEU A 119 20.30 -11.54 0.64
CA LEU A 119 18.98 -11.16 0.15
C LEU A 119 18.72 -11.76 -1.25
N PRO A 120 17.50 -12.19 -1.58
CA PRO A 120 17.15 -12.67 -2.91
C PRO A 120 17.40 -11.62 -4.01
N ASP A 121 17.82 -12.05 -5.20
CA ASP A 121 18.25 -11.15 -6.28
C ASP A 121 17.16 -10.15 -6.74
N TRP A 122 15.87 -10.42 -6.48
CA TRP A 122 14.78 -9.48 -6.74
C TRP A 122 14.81 -8.23 -5.84
N THR A 123 15.35 -8.34 -4.62
CA THR A 123 15.49 -7.22 -3.68
C THR A 123 16.49 -6.17 -4.17
N VAL A 124 17.54 -6.61 -4.89
CA VAL A 124 18.56 -5.75 -5.51
C VAL A 124 17.93 -4.85 -6.56
N ARG A 125 17.02 -5.41 -7.39
CA ARG A 125 16.24 -4.63 -8.37
C ARG A 125 15.34 -3.58 -7.73
N MET A 126 14.94 -3.81 -6.47
CA MET A 126 14.07 -2.91 -5.70
C MET A 126 14.85 -1.97 -4.76
N ARG A 127 16.19 -2.01 -4.79
CA ARG A 127 17.09 -1.18 -3.96
C ARG A 127 16.84 -1.29 -2.44
N LEU A 128 16.23 -2.38 -1.97
CA LEU A 128 16.06 -2.64 -0.54
C LEU A 128 17.43 -2.88 0.10
N SER A 129 17.79 -2.05 1.08
CA SER A 129 19.05 -2.18 1.80
C SER A 129 18.88 -3.12 3.01
N PRO A 130 19.85 -4.01 3.31
CA PRO A 130 19.81 -4.84 4.52
C PRO A 130 19.61 -4.04 5.81
N ARG A 131 20.16 -2.81 5.87
CA ARG A 131 19.98 -1.90 7.02
C ARG A 131 18.55 -1.39 7.19
N ASP A 132 17.77 -1.28 6.11
CA ASP A 132 16.37 -0.80 6.17
C ASP A 132 15.45 -1.91 6.69
N LEU A 133 15.70 -3.15 6.26
CA LEU A 133 15.08 -4.35 6.82
C LEU A 133 15.44 -4.50 8.30
N LEU A 134 16.72 -4.34 8.65
CA LEU A 134 17.14 -4.44 10.04
C LEU A 134 16.49 -3.35 10.91
N ALA A 135 16.33 -2.13 10.39
CA ALA A 135 15.62 -1.07 11.11
C ALA A 135 14.14 -1.40 11.37
N HIS A 136 13.49 -2.12 10.45
CA HIS A 136 12.13 -2.63 10.61
C HIS A 136 12.06 -3.65 11.76
N GLU A 137 12.86 -4.72 11.70
CA GLU A 137 12.84 -5.80 12.69
C GLU A 137 13.32 -5.36 14.09
N VAL A 138 14.29 -4.45 14.16
CA VAL A 138 14.69 -3.81 15.41
C VAL A 138 13.53 -3.02 16.02
N THR A 139 12.67 -2.39 15.19
CA THR A 139 11.48 -1.69 15.71
C THR A 139 10.51 -2.68 16.36
N HIS A 140 10.28 -3.86 15.79
CA HIS A 140 9.52 -4.93 16.46
C HIS A 140 10.16 -5.40 17.77
N ALA A 141 11.50 -5.52 17.81
CA ALA A 141 12.20 -5.85 19.04
C ALA A 141 12.02 -4.81 20.15
N LEU A 142 11.95 -3.51 19.82
CA LEU A 142 11.64 -2.44 20.78
C LEU A 142 10.14 -2.42 21.14
N GLN A 143 9.23 -2.62 20.19
CA GLN A 143 7.79 -2.73 20.46
C GLN A 143 7.47 -3.87 21.43
N ASP A 144 8.12 -5.03 21.28
CA ASP A 144 7.98 -6.16 22.21
C ASP A 144 8.50 -5.83 23.62
N GLN A 145 9.50 -4.96 23.74
CA GLN A 145 10.06 -4.52 25.03
C GLN A 145 9.15 -3.53 25.77
N HIS A 146 8.49 -2.61 25.04
CA HIS A 146 7.67 -1.54 25.64
C HIS A 146 6.18 -1.87 25.75
N PHE A 147 5.64 -2.63 24.80
CA PHE A 147 4.20 -2.89 24.68
C PHE A 147 3.87 -4.40 24.69
N GLY A 148 4.81 -5.24 24.25
CA GLY A 148 4.59 -6.67 24.05
C GLY A 148 3.84 -6.97 22.75
N LEU A 149 4.35 -7.90 21.93
CA LEU A 149 3.69 -8.23 20.67
C LEU A 149 2.39 -9.04 20.88
N PRO A 150 1.34 -8.77 20.07
CA PRO A 150 0.07 -9.46 20.17
C PRO A 150 0.24 -10.97 20.00
N ASP A 151 -0.43 -11.76 20.87
CA ASP A 151 -0.40 -13.21 20.76
C ASP A 151 -1.60 -13.71 19.93
N PRO A 152 -1.40 -14.22 18.70
CA PRO A 152 -2.49 -14.71 17.85
C PRO A 152 -3.32 -15.84 18.48
N ARG A 153 -2.82 -16.52 19.52
CA ARG A 153 -3.54 -17.57 20.25
C ARG A 153 -4.44 -17.01 21.36
N LYS A 154 -4.19 -15.78 21.81
CA LYS A 154 -4.99 -15.10 22.86
C LYS A 154 -6.06 -14.18 22.29
N VAL A 155 -5.81 -13.55 21.14
CA VAL A 155 -6.81 -12.77 20.41
C VAL A 155 -7.57 -13.74 19.51
N GLN A 156 -8.81 -14.11 19.86
CA GLN A 156 -9.61 -15.09 19.07
C GLN A 156 -10.31 -14.48 17.85
N ASP A 157 -10.61 -13.18 17.88
CA ASP A 157 -11.15 -12.43 16.74
C ASP A 157 -10.03 -12.20 15.70
N GLU A 158 -10.27 -12.57 14.44
CA GLU A 158 -9.28 -12.36 13.37
C GLU A 158 -9.18 -10.90 12.91
N ASP A 159 -10.28 -10.16 12.85
CA ASP A 159 -10.28 -8.74 12.47
C ASP A 159 -9.55 -7.91 13.51
N ARG A 160 -9.83 -8.16 14.80
CA ARG A 160 -9.09 -7.55 15.90
C ARG A 160 -7.60 -7.89 15.86
N TYR A 161 -7.24 -9.12 15.50
CA TYR A 161 -5.83 -9.48 15.34
C TYR A 161 -5.18 -8.75 14.15
N ARG A 162 -5.87 -8.61 13.00
CA ARG A 162 -5.40 -7.81 11.86
C ARG A 162 -5.24 -6.33 12.20
N ALA A 163 -6.15 -5.76 12.99
CA ALA A 163 -6.06 -4.39 13.49
C ALA A 163 -4.83 -4.18 14.38
N LEU A 164 -4.55 -5.15 15.28
CA LEU A 164 -3.34 -5.15 16.09
C LEU A 164 -2.08 -5.28 15.22
N GLN A 165 -2.03 -6.19 14.25
CA GLN A 165 -0.90 -6.28 13.33
C GLN A 165 -0.66 -4.94 12.62
N ALA A 166 -1.69 -4.32 12.06
CA ALA A 166 -1.57 -3.05 11.35
C ALA A 166 -1.05 -1.89 12.22
N LEU A 167 -1.32 -1.86 13.53
CA LEU A 167 -0.71 -0.89 14.44
C LEU A 167 0.82 -1.09 14.56
N PHE A 168 1.27 -2.33 14.78
CA PHE A 168 2.69 -2.64 15.00
C PHE A 168 3.51 -2.54 13.71
N GLU A 169 3.00 -3.13 12.62
CA GLU A 169 3.59 -3.09 11.26
C GLU A 169 3.61 -1.66 10.72
N GLY A 170 2.55 -0.88 10.96
CA GLY A 170 2.47 0.52 10.56
C GLY A 170 3.52 1.41 11.22
N ASP A 171 3.73 1.24 12.52
CA ASP A 171 4.77 1.95 13.28
C ASP A 171 6.18 1.53 12.85
N ALA A 172 6.42 0.23 12.64
CA ALA A 172 7.68 -0.28 12.09
C ALA A 172 7.96 0.28 10.68
N GLN A 173 6.94 0.35 9.83
CA GLN A 173 7.04 0.93 8.48
C GLN A 173 7.31 2.44 8.50
N LEU A 174 6.76 3.20 9.46
CA LEU A 174 7.16 4.59 9.66
C LEU A 174 8.66 4.69 9.99
N ILE A 175 9.17 3.83 10.86
CA ILE A 175 10.59 3.87 11.22
C ILE A 175 11.49 3.45 10.07
N THR A 176 11.10 2.48 9.24
CA THR A 176 11.78 2.20 7.97
C THR A 176 11.84 3.44 7.07
N THR A 177 10.72 4.17 6.90
CA THR A 177 10.66 5.41 6.11
C THR A 177 11.52 6.54 6.71
N ALA A 178 11.49 6.72 8.03
CA ALA A 178 12.33 7.68 8.75
C ALA A 178 13.83 7.36 8.63
N TYR A 179 14.19 6.08 8.72
CA TYR A 179 15.56 5.57 8.62
C TYR A 179 16.13 5.76 7.21
N GLN A 180 15.37 5.39 6.18
CA GLN A 180 15.71 5.65 4.78
C GLN A 180 15.90 7.15 4.50
N ALA A 181 14.98 7.99 4.98
CA ALA A 181 15.10 9.44 4.85
C ALA A 181 16.40 9.95 5.50
N LYS A 182 16.68 9.55 6.74
CA LYS A 182 17.91 9.94 7.46
C LYS A 182 19.18 9.57 6.69
N ARG A 183 19.26 8.33 6.17
CA ARG A 183 20.41 7.84 5.39
C ARG A 183 20.64 8.61 4.09
N LEU A 184 19.59 9.20 3.53
CA LEU A 184 19.64 10.06 2.34
C LEU A 184 19.81 11.55 2.67
N GLY A 185 20.12 11.90 3.93
CA GLY A 185 20.26 13.29 4.38
C GLY A 185 18.93 14.06 4.42
N ARG A 186 17.79 13.36 4.40
CA ARG A 186 16.44 13.95 4.37
C ARG A 186 15.81 13.97 5.78
N PRO A 187 14.85 14.86 6.05
CA PRO A 187 14.29 15.03 7.39
C PRO A 187 13.35 13.87 7.74
N PRO A 188 13.64 13.04 8.76
CA PRO A 188 12.89 11.83 9.02
C PRO A 188 11.42 12.09 9.37
N ARG A 189 11.15 13.12 10.20
CA ARG A 189 9.79 13.51 10.63
C ARG A 189 8.92 13.93 9.44
N ARG A 190 9.50 14.60 8.44
CA ARG A 190 8.80 15.02 7.21
C ARG A 190 8.46 13.82 6.33
N ALA A 191 9.35 12.83 6.23
CA ALA A 191 9.11 11.62 5.45
C ALA A 191 7.91 10.83 5.99
N ILE A 192 7.88 10.57 7.31
CA ILE A 192 6.77 9.83 7.95
C ILE A 192 5.46 10.62 7.99
N ALA A 193 5.51 11.95 8.13
CA ALA A 193 4.31 12.77 8.01
C ALA A 193 3.74 12.77 6.58
N GLY A 194 4.64 12.71 5.59
CA GLY A 194 4.31 12.57 4.17
C GLY A 194 3.82 11.18 3.76
N THR A 195 3.89 10.18 4.64
CA THR A 195 3.21 8.88 4.46
C THR A 195 1.71 9.14 4.40
N SER A 196 1.18 9.08 3.19
CA SER A 196 -0.24 9.24 2.88
C SER A 196 -0.90 7.88 2.68
N ALA A 197 -2.15 7.85 2.21
CA ALA A 197 -2.96 6.64 2.08
C ALA A 197 -2.48 5.71 0.96
N SER A 198 -1.27 5.15 1.06
CA SER A 198 -0.81 4.05 0.20
C SER A 198 -1.67 2.80 0.38
N GLY A 199 -2.36 2.67 1.51
CA GLY A 199 -3.45 1.70 1.69
C GLY A 199 -4.57 1.84 0.64
N ALA A 200 -4.78 3.00 0.03
CA ALA A 200 -5.72 3.20 -1.09
C ALA A 200 -5.32 2.49 -2.38
N LEU A 201 -4.05 2.05 -2.51
CA LEU A 201 -3.55 1.39 -3.71
C LEU A 201 -3.92 -0.09 -3.74
N GLU A 202 -4.08 -0.63 -4.95
CA GLU A 202 -4.14 -2.08 -5.17
C GLU A 202 -2.90 -2.78 -4.58
N PRO A 203 -3.03 -3.99 -4.01
CA PRO A 203 -1.88 -4.80 -3.62
C PRO A 203 -0.89 -5.00 -4.78
N ALA A 204 -1.42 -5.14 -6.00
CA ALA A 204 -0.61 -5.26 -7.20
C ALA A 204 0.19 -3.99 -7.55
N ALA A 205 -0.30 -2.80 -7.17
CA ALA A 205 0.47 -1.57 -7.28
C ALA A 205 1.60 -1.57 -6.24
N LEU A 206 1.31 -1.91 -4.97
CA LEU A 206 2.32 -1.98 -3.89
C LEU A 206 3.49 -2.94 -4.23
N VAL A 207 3.21 -4.06 -4.89
CA VAL A 207 4.26 -4.96 -5.42
C VAL A 207 5.08 -4.27 -6.52
N ARG A 208 4.45 -3.60 -7.49
CA ARG A 208 5.17 -2.83 -8.54
C ARG A 208 6.01 -1.68 -7.97
N LEU A 209 5.57 -1.06 -6.87
CA LEU A 209 6.33 -0.03 -6.15
C LEU A 209 7.61 -0.57 -5.50
N GLY A 210 7.77 -1.89 -5.42
CA GLY A 210 8.88 -2.51 -4.72
C GLY A 210 8.71 -2.48 -3.19
N LEU A 211 7.48 -2.59 -2.69
CA LEU A 211 7.23 -2.76 -1.25
C LEU A 211 7.06 -4.24 -0.86
N PHE A 212 6.81 -5.12 -1.83
CA PHE A 212 6.56 -6.56 -1.60
C PHE A 212 7.20 -7.44 -2.70
N SER A 213 7.39 -8.71 -2.37
CA SER A 213 7.86 -9.75 -3.30
C SER A 213 6.92 -9.89 -4.53
N PRO A 214 7.47 -9.98 -5.76
CA PRO A 214 6.70 -10.29 -6.98
C PRO A 214 5.90 -11.60 -6.92
N GLU A 215 6.29 -12.54 -6.06
CA GLU A 215 5.60 -13.81 -5.83
C GLU A 215 4.19 -13.59 -5.26
N LEU A 216 3.94 -12.48 -4.56
CA LEU A 216 2.62 -12.17 -4.00
C LEU A 216 1.54 -12.07 -5.09
N LEU A 217 1.89 -11.56 -6.28
CA LEU A 217 1.00 -11.47 -7.45
C LEU A 217 0.53 -12.84 -7.97
N LYS A 218 1.21 -13.93 -7.59
CA LYS A 218 0.87 -15.31 -7.96
C LYS A 218 -0.18 -15.91 -7.00
N THR A 219 -0.60 -15.17 -5.97
CA THR A 219 -1.63 -15.57 -5.01
C THR A 219 -2.99 -14.93 -5.34
N PRO A 220 -4.13 -15.51 -4.89
CA PRO A 220 -5.44 -14.88 -5.06
C PRO A 220 -5.46 -13.46 -4.49
N LEU A 221 -6.20 -12.53 -5.11
CA LEU A 221 -6.26 -11.11 -4.71
C LEU A 221 -6.53 -10.94 -3.20
N ALA A 222 -7.40 -11.79 -2.64
CA ALA A 222 -7.67 -11.86 -1.22
C ALA A 222 -6.40 -11.99 -0.34
N ASN A 223 -5.49 -12.89 -0.71
CA ASN A 223 -4.23 -13.08 0.02
C ASN A 223 -3.28 -11.89 -0.17
N GLN A 224 -3.31 -11.24 -1.34
CA GLN A 224 -2.52 -10.03 -1.59
C GLN A 224 -2.96 -8.91 -0.65
N VAL A 225 -4.27 -8.61 -0.58
CA VAL A 225 -4.85 -7.63 0.34
C VAL A 225 -4.48 -7.92 1.80
N LEU A 226 -4.69 -9.16 2.25
CA LEU A 226 -4.46 -9.52 3.66
C LEU A 226 -2.99 -9.49 4.07
N VAL A 227 -2.06 -9.64 3.12
CA VAL A 227 -0.62 -9.45 3.34
C VAL A 227 -0.23 -7.98 3.31
N THR A 228 -0.79 -7.16 2.41
CA THR A 228 -0.37 -5.75 2.28
C THR A 228 -1.03 -4.80 3.29
N PHE A 229 -2.25 -5.10 3.76
CA PHE A 229 -3.03 -4.25 4.66
C PHE A 229 -2.28 -3.81 5.93
N PRO A 230 -1.62 -4.70 6.70
CA PRO A 230 -0.93 -4.29 7.93
C PRO A 230 0.18 -3.26 7.70
N TYR A 231 0.86 -3.33 6.57
CA TYR A 231 1.92 -2.38 6.22
C TYR A 231 1.37 -1.08 5.62
N ALA A 232 0.45 -1.18 4.65
CA ALA A 232 0.02 -0.05 3.84
C ALA A 232 -1.05 0.83 4.53
N ASP A 233 -2.17 0.23 4.95
CA ASP A 233 -3.19 0.94 5.72
C ASP A 233 -2.70 1.17 7.17
N GLY A 234 -1.93 0.25 7.74
CA GLY A 234 -1.30 0.43 9.04
C GLY A 234 -0.32 1.61 9.10
N ALA A 235 0.58 1.77 8.12
CA ALA A 235 1.46 2.95 8.07
C ALA A 235 0.65 4.24 7.84
N SER A 236 -0.45 4.17 7.09
CA SER A 236 -1.37 5.30 6.90
C SER A 236 -2.03 5.74 8.21
N PHE A 237 -2.48 4.77 9.03
CA PHE A 237 -3.02 4.98 10.38
C PHE A 237 -1.96 5.53 11.34
N ALA A 238 -0.79 4.89 11.41
CA ALA A 238 0.31 5.33 12.27
C ALA A 238 0.75 6.77 11.92
N ALA A 239 0.84 7.11 10.62
CA ALA A 239 1.15 8.45 10.16
C ALA A 239 0.08 9.48 10.55
N ALA A 240 -1.21 9.09 10.57
CA ALA A 240 -2.29 9.97 11.01
C ALA A 240 -2.18 10.31 12.49
N LEU A 241 -1.85 9.34 13.35
CA LEU A 241 -1.58 9.60 14.77
C LEU A 241 -0.29 10.40 14.97
N PHE A 242 0.79 10.06 14.26
CA PHE A 242 2.04 10.80 14.33
C PHE A 242 1.85 12.28 13.95
N ARG A 243 1.13 12.60 12.87
CA ARG A 243 0.84 14.00 12.49
C ARG A 243 0.00 14.76 13.51
N ALA A 244 -0.81 14.06 14.31
CA ALA A 244 -1.71 14.67 15.29
C ALA A 244 -1.07 14.90 16.68
N GLY A 245 0.02 14.22 17.01
CA GLY A 245 0.66 14.35 18.33
C GLY A 245 1.96 13.57 18.53
N GLY A 246 2.70 13.33 17.44
CA GLY A 246 3.99 12.64 17.42
C GLY A 246 3.92 11.19 17.89
N PHE A 247 5.11 10.63 18.14
CA PHE A 247 5.22 9.26 18.67
C PHE A 247 4.52 9.09 20.03
N LYS A 248 4.48 10.13 20.87
CA LYS A 248 3.75 10.10 22.15
C LYS A 248 2.26 9.79 21.99
N LEU A 249 1.63 10.23 20.90
CA LEU A 249 0.23 9.90 20.62
C LEU A 249 0.09 8.49 20.07
N LEU A 250 1.02 8.05 19.21
CA LEU A 250 1.07 6.68 18.70
C LEU A 250 1.31 5.66 19.82
N ASP A 251 2.19 5.95 20.79
CA ASP A 251 2.45 5.15 22.00
C ASP A 251 1.19 4.95 22.86
N ARG A 252 0.24 5.89 22.82
CA ARG A 252 -1.05 5.74 23.51
C ARG A 252 -1.98 4.77 22.76
N ALA A 253 -1.86 4.65 21.44
CA ALA A 253 -2.59 3.65 20.68
C ALA A 253 -2.15 2.21 21.04
N PHE A 254 -0.88 1.97 21.36
CA PHE A 254 -0.46 0.66 21.89
C PHE A 254 -1.10 0.30 23.24
N LYS A 255 -1.50 1.30 24.04
CA LYS A 255 -2.21 1.11 25.32
C LYS A 255 -3.73 1.00 25.16
N SER A 256 -4.28 1.66 24.14
CA SER A 256 -5.70 1.64 23.77
C SER A 256 -5.86 1.19 22.30
N PRO A 257 -5.51 -0.07 21.95
CA PRO A 257 -5.34 -0.48 20.56
C PRO A 257 -6.63 -0.42 19.72
N PRO A 258 -6.50 -0.22 18.40
CA PRO A 258 -7.61 -0.41 17.47
C PRO A 258 -8.16 -1.83 17.61
N THR A 259 -9.48 -1.94 17.52
CA THR A 259 -10.23 -3.18 17.83
C THR A 259 -10.72 -3.91 16.59
N SER A 260 -10.69 -3.23 15.44
CA SER A 260 -11.20 -3.69 14.15
C SER A 260 -10.38 -3.10 12.99
N SER A 261 -10.38 -3.74 11.82
CA SER A 261 -9.76 -3.14 10.62
C SER A 261 -10.38 -1.79 10.24
N ALA A 262 -11.66 -1.58 10.55
CA ALA A 262 -12.34 -0.29 10.36
C ALA A 262 -11.74 0.85 11.20
N ASP A 263 -11.05 0.56 12.31
CA ASP A 263 -10.33 1.56 13.12
C ASP A 263 -9.03 2.00 12.42
N ILE A 264 -8.38 1.08 11.69
CA ILE A 264 -7.17 1.33 10.89
C ILE A 264 -7.52 2.10 9.61
N LEU A 265 -8.56 1.64 8.90
CA LEU A 265 -9.02 2.21 7.62
C LEU A 265 -9.54 3.64 7.78
N HIS A 266 -10.13 3.96 8.93
CA HIS A 266 -10.72 5.27 9.24
C HIS A 266 -10.19 5.77 10.60
N PRO A 267 -8.95 6.33 10.66
CA PRO A 267 -8.35 6.80 11.91
C PRO A 267 -9.20 7.83 12.65
N GLU A 268 -10.06 8.57 11.94
CA GLU A 268 -11.02 9.52 12.51
C GLU A 268 -12.10 8.84 13.35
N ARG A 269 -12.51 7.62 12.97
CA ARG A 269 -13.51 6.81 13.70
C ARG A 269 -12.90 6.20 14.94
N TYR A 270 -11.66 5.72 14.84
CA TYR A 270 -10.88 5.26 15.97
C TYR A 270 -10.70 6.38 17.02
N ILE A 271 -10.29 7.58 16.61
CA ILE A 271 -10.14 8.72 17.53
C ILE A 271 -11.46 9.18 18.15
N ALA A 272 -12.54 9.23 17.37
CA ALA A 272 -13.88 9.49 17.89
C ALA A 272 -14.39 8.37 18.82
N GLY A 273 -13.72 7.20 18.83
CA GLY A 273 -14.14 6.01 19.54
C GLY A 273 -15.51 5.52 19.09
N LEU A 274 -15.79 5.57 17.78
CA LEU A 274 -17.10 5.27 17.21
C LEU A 274 -17.57 3.88 17.66
N GLY A 275 -18.74 3.82 18.31
CA GLY A 275 -19.24 2.59 18.90
C GLY A 275 -19.55 1.51 17.87
N ARG A 276 -19.06 0.29 18.11
CA ARG A 276 -19.34 -0.90 17.30
C ARG A 276 -20.63 -1.60 17.77
N ARG A 277 -21.20 -2.42 16.90
CA ARG A 277 -22.34 -3.31 17.18
C ARG A 277 -21.82 -4.72 17.37
N GLU A 278 -22.00 -5.27 18.57
CA GLU A 278 -21.68 -6.67 18.82
C GLU A 278 -22.64 -7.59 18.04
N VAL A 279 -22.12 -8.66 17.46
CA VAL A 279 -22.92 -9.69 16.79
C VAL A 279 -22.73 -11.00 17.52
N SER A 280 -23.78 -11.47 18.20
CA SER A 280 -23.74 -12.72 18.96
C SER A 280 -23.60 -13.93 18.03
N ALA A 281 -23.31 -15.11 18.59
CA ALA A 281 -23.21 -16.35 17.83
C ALA A 281 -24.44 -16.55 16.91
N LEU A 282 -24.19 -16.86 15.64
CA LEU A 282 -25.26 -17.08 14.66
C LEU A 282 -25.74 -18.53 14.74
N PRO A 283 -27.06 -18.79 14.71
CA PRO A 283 -27.58 -20.14 14.81
C PRO A 283 -27.19 -20.98 13.58
N ALA A 284 -26.81 -22.24 13.77
CA ALA A 284 -26.70 -23.16 12.64
C ALA A 284 -28.12 -23.55 12.14
N PRO A 285 -28.36 -23.61 10.82
CA PRO A 285 -29.58 -24.21 10.29
C PRO A 285 -29.65 -25.72 10.59
N PRO A 286 -30.85 -26.33 10.68
CA PRO A 286 -30.98 -27.77 10.85
C PRO A 286 -30.22 -28.56 9.77
N GLY A 287 -29.49 -29.60 10.19
CA GLY A 287 -28.67 -30.44 9.30
C GLY A 287 -27.28 -29.89 8.95
N TYR A 288 -26.98 -28.63 9.29
CA TYR A 288 -25.66 -28.03 9.09
C TYR A 288 -24.85 -28.00 10.40
N VAL A 289 -23.55 -28.27 10.31
CA VAL A 289 -22.59 -28.10 11.41
C VAL A 289 -21.68 -26.89 11.16
N PRO A 290 -21.42 -26.04 12.18
CA PRO A 290 -20.39 -25.00 12.09
C PRO A 290 -18.98 -25.59 11.91
N VAL A 291 -18.27 -25.09 10.89
CA VAL A 291 -16.87 -25.44 10.59
C VAL A 291 -15.93 -24.30 11.00
N HIS A 292 -16.37 -23.06 10.80
CA HIS A 292 -15.64 -21.86 11.18
C HIS A 292 -16.63 -20.79 11.63
N ASP A 293 -16.28 -20.04 12.67
CA ASP A 293 -17.03 -18.91 13.20
C ASP A 293 -16.05 -17.74 13.39
N MET A 294 -16.29 -16.63 12.69
CA MET A 294 -15.34 -15.50 12.58
C MET A 294 -16.06 -14.15 12.43
N THR A 295 -15.32 -13.09 12.74
CA THR A 295 -15.63 -11.72 12.30
C THR A 295 -14.66 -11.37 11.18
N PHE A 296 -15.18 -10.91 10.03
CA PHE A 296 -14.37 -10.50 8.91
C PHE A 296 -13.78 -9.10 9.09
N GLY A 297 -14.55 -8.19 9.67
CA GLY A 297 -14.23 -6.77 9.67
C GLY A 297 -14.42 -6.13 8.30
N GLU A 298 -14.21 -4.81 8.25
CA GLU A 298 -14.33 -4.05 7.00
C GLU A 298 -13.34 -4.56 5.93
N ILE A 299 -12.07 -4.80 6.28
CA ILE A 299 -11.09 -5.31 5.30
C ILE A 299 -11.37 -6.76 4.90
N GLY A 300 -11.82 -7.62 5.83
CA GLY A 300 -12.14 -9.02 5.51
C GLY A 300 -13.38 -9.14 4.63
N LEU A 301 -14.38 -8.28 4.82
CA LEU A 301 -15.53 -8.19 3.91
C LEU A 301 -15.08 -7.65 2.54
N ALA A 302 -14.25 -6.61 2.49
CA ALA A 302 -13.69 -6.15 1.22
C ALA A 302 -12.94 -7.28 0.50
N THR A 303 -12.10 -8.04 1.23
CA THR A 303 -11.41 -9.24 0.75
C THR A 303 -12.37 -10.31 0.22
N MET A 304 -13.45 -10.63 0.94
CA MET A 304 -14.48 -11.61 0.53
C MET A 304 -15.14 -11.23 -0.80
N PHE A 305 -15.33 -9.93 -1.04
CA PHE A 305 -15.99 -9.38 -2.22
C PHE A 305 -15.01 -8.87 -3.31
N ALA A 306 -13.70 -9.11 -3.17
CA ALA A 306 -12.67 -8.53 -4.04
C ALA A 306 -12.75 -8.98 -5.52
N GLU A 307 -13.29 -10.18 -5.80
CA GLU A 307 -13.49 -10.68 -7.18
C GLU A 307 -14.81 -10.17 -7.82
N CYS A 308 -15.64 -9.46 -7.07
CA CYS A 308 -16.98 -9.03 -7.51
C CYS A 308 -17.01 -7.71 -8.31
N GLY A 309 -15.89 -6.98 -8.39
CA GLY A 309 -15.82 -5.65 -9.01
C GLY A 309 -14.42 -5.04 -8.90
N ARG A 310 -14.28 -3.74 -9.19
CA ARG A 310 -13.03 -3.03 -8.89
C ARG A 310 -12.86 -2.91 -7.38
N TRP A 311 -11.64 -3.02 -6.89
CA TRP A 311 -11.32 -2.92 -5.46
C TRP A 311 -11.68 -1.55 -4.86
N ASP A 312 -11.54 -0.45 -5.62
CA ASP A 312 -12.10 0.88 -5.27
C ASP A 312 -13.61 0.83 -4.95
N ASP A 313 -14.37 0.09 -5.76
CA ASP A 313 -15.82 -0.05 -5.61
C ASP A 313 -16.15 -0.92 -4.40
N VAL A 314 -15.43 -2.02 -4.23
CA VAL A 314 -15.54 -2.95 -3.10
C VAL A 314 -15.26 -2.25 -1.77
N ARG A 315 -14.19 -1.45 -1.67
CA ARG A 315 -13.89 -0.65 -0.47
C ARG A 315 -14.93 0.43 -0.22
N ARG A 316 -15.46 1.07 -1.28
CA ARG A 316 -16.51 2.07 -1.13
C ARG A 316 -17.82 1.49 -0.58
N VAL A 317 -18.20 0.27 -0.97
CA VAL A 317 -19.43 -0.38 -0.46
C VAL A 317 -19.25 -1.12 0.87
N THR A 318 -18.01 -1.35 1.31
CA THR A 318 -17.71 -1.94 2.64
C THR A 318 -17.39 -0.90 3.70
N ARG A 319 -17.08 0.34 3.31
CA ARG A 319 -17.07 1.50 4.21
C ARG A 319 -18.40 1.62 4.97
N GLY A 320 -18.31 2.02 6.25
CA GLY A 320 -19.51 2.18 7.10
C GLY A 320 -19.88 0.90 7.84
N TRP A 321 -19.04 -0.13 7.79
CA TRP A 321 -19.15 -1.32 8.63
C TRP A 321 -19.07 -0.96 10.13
N MET A 322 -19.92 -1.60 10.93
CA MET A 322 -20.06 -1.39 12.38
C MET A 322 -19.92 -2.67 13.21
N GLY A 323 -19.92 -3.84 12.56
CA GLY A 323 -19.83 -5.15 13.20
C GLY A 323 -20.31 -6.26 12.26
N ASP A 324 -19.68 -7.43 12.31
CA ASP A 324 -20.19 -8.63 11.65
C ASP A 324 -19.87 -9.90 12.43
N ARG A 325 -20.60 -10.95 12.06
CA ARG A 325 -20.20 -12.33 12.30
C ARG A 325 -20.55 -13.18 11.09
N THR A 326 -19.72 -14.16 10.81
CA THR A 326 -19.90 -15.14 9.73
C THR A 326 -19.60 -16.54 10.22
N VAL A 327 -20.56 -17.44 10.01
CA VAL A 327 -20.40 -18.87 10.25
C VAL A 327 -20.34 -19.61 8.91
N ILE A 328 -19.23 -20.29 8.66
CA ILE A 328 -19.07 -21.26 7.57
C ILE A 328 -19.60 -22.60 8.07
N LEU A 329 -20.50 -23.19 7.30
CA LEU A 329 -21.25 -24.38 7.64
C LEU A 329 -20.94 -25.52 6.66
N SER A 330 -21.14 -26.76 7.08
CA SER A 330 -21.15 -27.92 6.19
C SER A 330 -22.26 -28.92 6.52
N THR A 331 -22.70 -29.65 5.50
CA THR A 331 -23.38 -30.95 5.63
C THR A 331 -22.42 -32.06 5.15
N ALA A 332 -22.90 -33.28 4.93
CA ALA A 332 -22.13 -34.32 4.25
C ALA A 332 -21.80 -33.95 2.79
N ASP A 333 -22.71 -33.24 2.12
CA ASP A 333 -22.70 -33.05 0.66
C ASP A 333 -22.49 -31.58 0.22
N ALA A 334 -22.65 -30.61 1.14
CA ALA A 334 -22.64 -29.18 0.84
C ALA A 334 -21.84 -28.35 1.85
N LYS A 335 -21.44 -27.14 1.42
CA LYS A 335 -20.95 -26.06 2.30
C LYS A 335 -21.91 -24.88 2.19
N GLY A 336 -22.22 -24.26 3.33
CA GLY A 336 -23.06 -23.07 3.41
C GLY A 336 -22.38 -21.94 4.16
N LEU A 337 -23.01 -20.77 4.15
CA LEU A 337 -22.57 -19.58 4.87
C LEU A 337 -23.79 -18.89 5.47
N VAL A 338 -23.67 -18.44 6.73
CA VAL A 338 -24.60 -17.51 7.35
C VAL A 338 -23.79 -16.34 7.86
N MET A 339 -24.09 -15.15 7.37
CA MET A 339 -23.44 -13.89 7.77
C MET A 339 -24.49 -12.89 8.21
N ALA A 340 -24.14 -12.10 9.23
CA ALA A 340 -24.89 -10.93 9.67
C ALA A 340 -23.91 -9.75 9.78
N THR A 341 -24.17 -8.67 9.04
CA THR A 341 -23.38 -7.44 9.04
C THR A 341 -24.24 -6.26 9.47
N ALA A 342 -23.62 -5.32 10.17
CA ALA A 342 -24.25 -4.11 10.66
C ALA A 342 -23.51 -2.87 10.14
N TRP A 343 -24.28 -1.82 9.86
CA TRP A 343 -23.81 -0.64 9.16
C TRP A 343 -24.11 0.63 9.97
N GLU A 344 -23.41 1.70 9.63
CA GLU A 344 -23.51 3.03 10.24
C GLU A 344 -24.90 3.64 10.01
N ASP A 345 -25.42 3.51 8.79
CA ASP A 345 -26.73 3.97 8.36
C ASP A 345 -27.36 3.03 7.31
N GLU A 346 -28.62 3.29 6.94
CA GLU A 346 -29.30 2.49 5.92
C GLU A 346 -28.77 2.67 4.49
N PRO A 347 -28.33 3.87 4.03
CA PRO A 347 -27.63 4.02 2.76
C PRO A 347 -26.44 3.05 2.60
N HIS A 348 -25.57 2.92 3.60
CA HIS A 348 -24.45 1.97 3.56
C HIS A 348 -24.95 0.52 3.50
N ALA A 349 -25.92 0.14 4.35
CA ALA A 349 -26.54 -1.19 4.31
C ALA A 349 -27.21 -1.51 2.96
N ARG A 350 -27.89 -0.54 2.34
CA ARG A 350 -28.50 -0.67 0.99
C ARG A 350 -27.43 -0.86 -0.07
N ALA A 351 -26.35 -0.07 -0.03
CA ALA A 351 -25.26 -0.16 -0.98
C ALA A 351 -24.58 -1.54 -0.93
N PHE A 352 -24.24 -2.02 0.27
CA PHE A 352 -23.67 -3.35 0.47
C PHE A 352 -24.64 -4.47 0.03
N ALA A 353 -25.92 -4.42 0.44
CA ALA A 353 -26.90 -5.43 0.07
C ALA A 353 -27.15 -5.48 -1.45
N ALA A 354 -27.15 -4.33 -2.14
CA ALA A 354 -27.26 -4.26 -3.59
C ALA A 354 -26.00 -4.84 -4.27
N PHE A 355 -24.81 -4.48 -3.79
CA PHE A 355 -23.54 -4.98 -4.31
C PHE A 355 -23.42 -6.51 -4.15
N ALA A 356 -23.72 -7.04 -2.96
CA ALA A 356 -23.65 -8.47 -2.69
C ALA A 356 -24.61 -9.28 -3.59
N ARG A 357 -25.87 -8.82 -3.75
CA ARG A 357 -26.82 -9.42 -4.70
C ARG A 357 -26.30 -9.37 -6.14
N GLY A 358 -25.64 -8.28 -6.53
CA GLY A 358 -24.99 -8.14 -7.83
C GLY A 358 -23.89 -9.18 -8.03
N CYS A 359 -23.00 -9.34 -7.05
CA CYS A 359 -21.95 -10.35 -7.10
C CYS A 359 -22.54 -11.76 -7.26
N PHE A 360 -23.45 -12.17 -6.36
CA PHE A 360 -24.03 -13.53 -6.40
C PHE A 360 -24.76 -13.84 -7.71
N LYS A 361 -25.43 -12.85 -8.33
CA LYS A 361 -26.03 -13.00 -9.66
C LYS A 361 -25.00 -13.26 -10.77
N ALA A 362 -23.86 -12.56 -10.75
CA ALA A 362 -22.77 -12.82 -11.69
C ALA A 362 -22.08 -14.18 -11.43
N ALA A 363 -22.15 -14.64 -10.19
CA ALA A 363 -21.52 -15.86 -9.70
C ALA A 363 -22.33 -17.14 -9.98
N ALA A 364 -23.67 -17.05 -9.96
CA ALA A 364 -24.60 -18.18 -9.99
C ALA A 364 -24.92 -18.68 -11.42
N GLY A 365 -23.91 -19.21 -12.12
CA GLY A 365 -24.12 -19.97 -13.36
C GLY A 365 -25.12 -21.13 -13.18
N ALA A 366 -25.81 -21.52 -14.25
CA ALA A 366 -26.99 -22.40 -14.21
C ALA A 366 -26.78 -23.69 -13.38
N GLY A 367 -27.41 -23.75 -12.19
CA GLY A 367 -27.38 -24.92 -11.29
C GLY A 367 -27.05 -24.65 -9.82
N HIS A 368 -27.16 -23.42 -9.32
CA HIS A 368 -26.98 -23.11 -7.89
C HIS A 368 -28.23 -22.44 -7.29
N ASP A 369 -28.58 -22.80 -6.06
CA ASP A 369 -29.60 -22.07 -5.29
C ASP A 369 -29.13 -20.63 -5.04
N PRO A 370 -29.99 -19.62 -5.21
CA PRO A 370 -29.60 -18.22 -5.11
C PRO A 370 -29.32 -17.81 -3.66
N ASP A 371 -28.18 -17.15 -3.45
CA ASP A 371 -27.81 -16.59 -2.15
C ASP A 371 -28.84 -15.55 -1.69
N THR A 372 -29.36 -15.76 -0.49
CA THR A 372 -30.45 -14.96 0.07
C THR A 372 -29.88 -13.78 0.85
N VAL A 373 -30.08 -12.57 0.32
CA VAL A 373 -29.62 -11.30 0.93
C VAL A 373 -30.82 -10.51 1.47
N VAL A 374 -31.00 -10.55 2.78
CA VAL A 374 -32.06 -9.81 3.50
C VAL A 374 -31.47 -8.55 4.13
N GLN A 375 -32.18 -7.44 4.03
CA GLN A 375 -31.85 -6.18 4.72
C GLN A 375 -33.00 -5.79 5.66
N ASP A 376 -32.64 -5.26 6.83
CA ASP A 376 -33.55 -4.69 7.83
C ASP A 376 -32.90 -3.44 8.44
N GLY A 377 -33.27 -2.28 7.91
CA GLY A 377 -32.66 -0.98 8.22
C GLY A 377 -31.15 -0.98 7.96
N VAL A 378 -30.38 -0.79 9.04
CA VAL A 378 -28.90 -0.76 9.05
C VAL A 378 -28.25 -2.15 9.12
N ARG A 379 -29.02 -3.22 8.99
CA ARG A 379 -28.55 -4.61 9.14
C ARG A 379 -28.73 -5.38 7.84
N VAL A 380 -27.76 -6.20 7.46
CA VAL A 380 -27.81 -7.08 6.29
C VAL A 380 -27.42 -8.50 6.71
N SER A 381 -28.14 -9.49 6.20
CA SER A 381 -27.78 -10.90 6.38
C SER A 381 -27.72 -11.60 5.03
N ILE A 382 -26.75 -12.48 4.91
CA ILE A 382 -26.49 -13.28 3.71
C ILE A 382 -26.50 -14.75 4.13
N VAL A 383 -27.34 -15.53 3.47
CA VAL A 383 -27.45 -16.99 3.67
C VAL A 383 -27.24 -17.68 2.34
N SER A 384 -26.30 -18.62 2.31
CA SER A 384 -25.84 -19.31 1.09
C SER A 384 -26.04 -20.82 1.13
N ALA A 385 -26.27 -21.40 -0.05
CA ALA A 385 -26.38 -22.84 -0.30
C ALA A 385 -27.45 -23.53 0.59
N MET A 386 -28.64 -22.94 0.64
CA MET A 386 -29.81 -23.47 1.35
C MET A 386 -31.08 -23.25 0.51
N PRO A 387 -32.09 -24.14 0.59
CA PRO A 387 -33.37 -23.94 -0.09
C PRO A 387 -34.01 -22.60 0.27
N GLN A 388 -34.45 -21.85 -0.76
CA GLN A 388 -34.85 -20.45 -0.65
C GLN A 388 -35.88 -20.16 0.48
N GLY A 389 -36.88 -21.02 0.66
CA GLY A 389 -37.91 -20.87 1.70
C GLY A 389 -37.37 -21.02 3.13
N ALA A 390 -36.28 -21.76 3.34
CA ALA A 390 -35.60 -21.87 4.63
C ALA A 390 -34.60 -20.72 4.85
N ALA A 391 -33.95 -20.26 3.76
CA ALA A 391 -32.90 -19.26 3.79
C ALA A 391 -33.37 -17.89 4.29
N GLU A 392 -34.53 -17.38 3.84
CA GLU A 392 -35.02 -16.06 4.26
C GLU A 392 -35.36 -16.02 5.76
N GLY A 393 -36.09 -17.02 6.25
CA GLY A 393 -36.42 -17.13 7.69
C GLY A 393 -35.16 -17.30 8.55
N HIS A 394 -34.10 -17.93 8.02
CA HIS A 394 -32.82 -18.02 8.69
C HIS A 394 -32.07 -16.69 8.70
N ALA A 395 -32.01 -15.98 7.57
CA ALA A 395 -31.40 -14.65 7.47
C ALA A 395 -32.06 -13.65 8.44
N ARG A 396 -33.40 -13.67 8.55
CA ARG A 396 -34.14 -12.84 9.51
C ARG A 396 -33.78 -13.15 10.97
N ARG A 397 -33.51 -14.41 11.34
CA ARG A 397 -32.99 -14.76 12.67
C ARG A 397 -31.55 -14.29 12.88
N ALA A 398 -30.69 -14.37 11.87
CA ALA A 398 -29.32 -13.87 11.96
C ALA A 398 -29.27 -12.33 12.16
N LEU A 399 -30.21 -11.58 11.58
CA LEU A 399 -30.36 -10.12 11.81
C LEU A 399 -30.73 -9.76 13.27
N ALA A 400 -31.29 -10.70 14.04
CA ALA A 400 -31.64 -10.52 15.45
C ALA A 400 -30.43 -10.72 16.40
N ALA A 401 -29.33 -11.30 15.91
CA ALA A 401 -28.08 -11.44 16.66
C ALA A 401 -27.26 -10.13 16.73
N ILE A 402 -27.64 -9.10 15.97
CA ILE A 402 -26.96 -7.81 15.93
C ILE A 402 -27.48 -6.93 17.07
N GLY A 403 -26.61 -6.62 18.02
CA GLY A 403 -26.90 -5.77 19.17
C GLY A 403 -27.04 -4.27 18.84
N PRO A 404 -27.40 -3.46 19.86
CA PRO A 404 -27.31 -2.01 19.76
C PRO A 404 -25.86 -1.57 19.52
N ALA A 405 -25.68 -0.37 18.97
CA ALA A 405 -24.36 0.24 18.91
C ALA A 405 -23.92 0.61 20.33
N THR A 406 -22.67 0.29 20.67
CA THR A 406 -22.03 0.77 21.90
C THR A 406 -21.94 2.30 21.91
N LYS A 407 -21.82 2.92 23.08
CA LYS A 407 -21.65 4.38 23.18
C LYS A 407 -20.25 4.77 22.69
N PRO A 408 -20.09 5.89 21.96
CA PRO A 408 -18.77 6.36 21.56
C PRO A 408 -17.86 6.63 22.77
N ALA A 409 -16.62 6.17 22.70
CA ALA A 409 -15.64 6.26 23.79
C ALA A 409 -14.24 6.56 23.24
N PRO A 410 -13.87 7.85 23.03
CA PRO A 410 -12.58 8.26 22.46
C PRO A 410 -11.36 7.64 23.17
N PRO A 411 -10.66 6.65 22.57
CA PRO A 411 -9.61 5.88 23.23
C PRO A 411 -8.36 6.72 23.54
N LEU A 412 -8.18 7.82 22.82
CA LEU A 412 -7.07 8.76 22.95
C LEU A 412 -7.50 10.13 23.51
N GLY A 413 -8.74 10.28 23.97
CA GLY A 413 -9.28 11.58 24.43
C GLY A 413 -9.39 12.61 23.29
N PRO A 414 -9.30 13.92 23.58
CA PRO A 414 -9.50 14.97 22.58
C PRO A 414 -8.28 15.06 21.64
N VAL A 415 -8.36 14.36 20.50
CA VAL A 415 -7.35 14.40 19.43
C VAL A 415 -7.98 15.01 18.18
N ARG A 416 -7.28 15.93 17.53
CA ARG A 416 -7.64 16.44 16.20
C ARG A 416 -6.69 15.86 15.17
N LEU A 417 -7.20 15.09 14.21
CA LEU A 417 -6.37 14.59 13.11
C LEU A 417 -5.88 15.74 12.23
N VAL A 418 -4.63 15.60 11.80
CA VAL A 418 -3.99 16.44 10.79
C VAL A 418 -3.78 15.57 9.55
N GLY A 419 -4.34 16.02 8.42
CA GLY A 419 -4.13 15.36 7.13
C GLY A 419 -2.64 15.35 6.73
N PRO A 420 -2.23 14.50 5.77
CA PRO A 420 -0.87 14.57 5.25
C PRO A 420 -0.55 16.00 4.79
N PRO A 421 0.70 16.47 4.93
CA PRO A 421 1.11 17.74 4.33
C PRO A 421 0.71 17.73 2.87
N LYS A 422 -0.10 18.71 2.45
CA LYS A 422 -0.49 18.81 1.03
C LYS A 422 0.81 18.85 0.20
N PRO A 423 0.91 18.09 -0.91
CA PRO A 423 1.98 18.31 -1.89
C PRO A 423 2.01 19.80 -2.17
N ALA A 424 3.13 20.44 -1.84
CA ALA A 424 3.11 21.87 -1.58
C ALA A 424 2.82 22.62 -2.88
N THR A 425 1.57 23.05 -3.05
CA THR A 425 1.03 23.58 -4.30
C THR A 425 2.02 24.59 -4.85
N THR A 426 2.42 24.33 -6.09
CA THR A 426 3.12 25.26 -6.97
C THR A 426 2.31 26.55 -6.95
N THR A 427 2.87 27.57 -6.31
CA THR A 427 2.21 28.87 -6.19
C THR A 427 2.24 29.56 -7.56
N LYS A 428 1.56 30.70 -7.72
CA LYS A 428 1.56 31.41 -9.01
C LYS A 428 2.98 31.76 -9.50
N GLU A 429 3.90 31.98 -8.56
CA GLU A 429 5.33 32.22 -8.83
C GLU A 429 6.06 31.00 -9.42
N ALA A 430 5.59 29.78 -9.14
CA ALA A 430 6.20 28.55 -9.66
C ALA A 430 6.07 28.43 -11.19
N SER A 431 4.95 28.90 -11.74
CA SER A 431 4.67 28.96 -13.19
C SER A 431 5.71 29.79 -13.97
N GLY A 432 6.42 30.70 -13.30
CA GLY A 432 7.43 31.56 -13.92
C GLY A 432 6.85 32.54 -14.94
N ALA A 433 7.68 32.99 -15.88
CA ALA A 433 7.30 33.85 -16.99
C ALA A 433 8.04 33.47 -18.28
N LEU A 434 7.45 33.80 -19.43
CA LEU A 434 8.11 33.69 -20.74
C LEU A 434 8.67 35.06 -21.13
N GLY A 435 9.97 35.13 -21.42
CA GLY A 435 10.63 36.34 -21.93
C GLY A 435 10.33 36.59 -23.41
N PRO A 436 10.60 37.82 -23.91
CA PRO A 436 10.40 38.17 -25.32
C PRO A 436 11.33 37.41 -26.27
N ASP A 437 12.42 36.83 -25.76
CA ASP A 437 13.29 35.91 -26.50
C ASP A 437 12.73 34.47 -26.56
N GLY A 438 11.55 34.20 -25.99
CA GLY A 438 11.00 32.84 -25.88
C GLY A 438 11.67 31.97 -24.80
N ARG A 439 12.46 32.56 -23.89
CA ARG A 439 13.01 31.85 -22.73
C ARG A 439 12.02 31.87 -21.57
N TRP A 440 11.55 30.70 -21.17
CA TRP A 440 10.84 30.53 -19.91
C TRP A 440 11.83 30.58 -18.74
N THR A 441 11.46 31.27 -17.68
CA THR A 441 12.23 31.36 -16.44
C THR A 441 11.31 31.33 -15.23
N SER A 442 11.60 30.45 -14.27
CA SER A 442 10.93 30.40 -12.96
C SER A 442 11.96 30.60 -11.85
N PRO A 443 12.11 31.83 -11.33
CA PRO A 443 12.99 32.12 -10.19
C PRO A 443 12.56 31.35 -8.93
N TYR A 444 11.26 31.08 -8.78
CA TYR A 444 10.70 30.32 -7.68
C TYR A 444 11.20 28.87 -7.65
N LEU A 445 11.27 28.23 -8.83
CA LEU A 445 11.77 26.86 -9.00
C LEU A 445 13.29 26.80 -9.17
N GLY A 446 13.93 27.91 -9.58
CA GLY A 446 15.35 27.93 -9.92
C GLY A 446 15.66 27.38 -11.31
N LEU A 447 14.72 27.46 -12.27
CA LEU A 447 14.82 26.81 -13.59
C LEU A 447 14.62 27.78 -14.75
N SER A 448 15.21 27.47 -15.91
CA SER A 448 14.93 28.11 -17.20
C SER A 448 14.94 27.10 -18.35
N ALA A 449 14.19 27.37 -19.41
CA ALA A 449 14.17 26.61 -20.66
C ALA A 449 13.90 27.54 -21.85
N LYS A 450 14.38 27.21 -23.06
CA LYS A 450 14.11 27.96 -24.30
C LYS A 450 12.98 27.27 -25.06
N VAL A 451 11.80 27.90 -25.17
CA VAL A 451 10.71 27.35 -25.99
C VAL A 451 11.17 27.31 -27.45
N PRO A 452 11.08 26.16 -28.16
CA PRO A 452 11.48 26.09 -29.56
C PRO A 452 10.55 26.91 -30.46
N GLU A 453 11.08 27.37 -31.59
CA GLU A 453 10.29 28.08 -32.59
C GLU A 453 9.14 27.20 -33.12
N GLY A 454 7.98 27.81 -33.38
CA GLY A 454 6.77 27.11 -33.81
C GLY A 454 6.02 26.34 -32.70
N PHE A 455 6.50 26.35 -31.45
CA PHE A 455 5.75 25.82 -30.31
C PHE A 455 4.94 26.93 -29.64
N THR A 456 3.69 26.61 -29.30
CA THR A 456 2.91 27.38 -28.32
C THR A 456 3.30 26.94 -26.91
N SER A 457 3.20 27.84 -25.93
CA SER A 457 3.49 27.52 -24.52
C SER A 457 2.35 27.94 -23.60
N GLU A 458 2.08 27.12 -22.58
CA GLU A 458 1.11 27.38 -21.53
C GLU A 458 1.81 27.31 -20.16
N LEU A 459 1.62 28.33 -19.34
CA LEU A 459 2.05 28.35 -17.95
C LEU A 459 0.87 27.93 -17.07
N ARG A 460 1.08 26.93 -16.21
CA ARG A 460 0.01 26.38 -15.34
C ARG A 460 0.38 26.55 -13.88
N HIS A 461 -0.65 26.67 -13.04
CA HIS A 461 -0.57 26.96 -11.61
C HIS A 461 -0.79 25.69 -10.75
N ASP A 462 -0.71 24.53 -11.39
CA ASP A 462 -0.80 23.21 -10.78
C ASP A 462 0.57 22.51 -10.88
N SER A 463 0.61 21.19 -10.72
CA SER A 463 1.85 20.41 -10.78
C SER A 463 2.63 20.59 -12.10
N VAL A 464 1.98 21.02 -13.19
CA VAL A 464 2.62 21.42 -14.45
C VAL A 464 3.04 22.88 -14.36
N ASN A 465 4.31 23.18 -14.63
CA ASN A 465 4.83 24.55 -14.57
C ASN A 465 4.98 25.18 -15.96
N LEU A 466 5.44 24.39 -16.93
CA LEU A 466 5.52 24.77 -18.34
C LEU A 466 5.02 23.61 -19.20
N LEU A 467 4.06 23.87 -20.09
CA LEU A 467 3.71 23.00 -21.19
C LEU A 467 4.09 23.71 -22.50
N ILE A 468 4.75 23.00 -23.42
CA ILE A 468 4.96 23.43 -24.80
C ILE A 468 4.25 22.44 -25.73
N LYS A 469 3.63 22.92 -26.81
CA LYS A 469 2.96 22.05 -27.79
C LYS A 469 3.04 22.62 -29.20
N ARG A 470 3.18 21.72 -30.17
CA ARG A 470 3.14 21.97 -31.62
C ARG A 470 2.25 20.93 -32.26
N PHE A 471 1.38 21.37 -33.18
CA PHE A 471 0.57 20.50 -34.02
C PHE A 471 0.98 20.71 -35.47
N THR A 472 1.19 19.64 -36.21
CA THR A 472 1.54 19.65 -37.63
C THR A 472 0.72 18.59 -38.36
N PRO A 473 0.68 18.59 -39.71
CA PRO A 473 0.10 17.47 -40.47
C PRO A 473 0.78 16.12 -40.19
N ALA A 474 2.05 16.11 -39.76
CA ALA A 474 2.79 14.89 -39.38
C ALA A 474 2.49 14.42 -37.95
N GLY A 475 1.70 15.17 -37.17
CA GLY A 475 1.21 14.77 -35.86
C GLY A 475 1.38 15.82 -34.76
N VAL A 476 1.36 15.34 -33.52
CA VAL A 476 1.43 16.16 -32.31
C VAL A 476 2.79 16.04 -31.64
N THR A 477 3.31 17.14 -31.12
CA THR A 477 4.50 17.18 -30.28
C THR A 477 4.19 17.97 -29.00
N VAL A 478 4.45 17.40 -27.82
CA VAL A 478 4.22 18.03 -26.51
C VAL A 478 5.43 17.85 -25.61
N GLY A 479 5.83 18.91 -24.92
CA GLY A 479 6.80 18.90 -23.83
C GLY A 479 6.18 19.45 -22.55
N VAL A 480 6.45 18.84 -21.41
CA VAL A 480 5.95 19.26 -20.08
C VAL A 480 7.09 19.29 -19.08
N ILE A 481 7.20 20.37 -18.30
CA ILE A 481 8.04 20.46 -17.09
C ILE A 481 7.11 20.54 -15.88
N ALA A 482 7.30 19.62 -14.94
CA ALA A 482 6.63 19.58 -13.65
C ALA A 482 7.67 19.49 -12.54
N VAL A 483 7.56 20.34 -11.50
CA VAL A 483 8.42 20.25 -10.31
C VAL A 483 7.58 19.78 -9.13
N ILE A 484 7.85 18.55 -8.69
CA ILE A 484 7.05 17.83 -7.71
C ILE A 484 7.82 17.80 -6.38
N PRO A 485 7.34 18.47 -5.31
CA PRO A 485 7.85 18.28 -3.96
C PRO A 485 7.65 16.83 -3.51
N VAL A 486 8.67 16.22 -2.89
CA VAL A 486 8.64 14.83 -2.43
C VAL A 486 9.00 14.70 -0.96
N SER A 487 8.30 13.80 -0.26
CA SER A 487 8.54 13.46 1.15
C SER A 487 9.50 12.28 1.32
N THR A 488 9.57 11.38 0.34
CA THR A 488 10.31 10.11 0.39
C THR A 488 11.34 10.01 -0.74
N THR A 489 12.12 8.93 -0.74
CA THR A 489 13.04 8.56 -1.84
C THR A 489 12.29 8.49 -3.17
N VAL A 490 12.91 8.99 -4.23
CA VAL A 490 12.31 9.04 -5.57
C VAL A 490 12.68 7.76 -6.31
N ASN A 491 11.73 6.84 -6.43
CA ASN A 491 11.83 5.81 -7.45
C ASN A 491 11.47 6.46 -8.80
N HIS A 492 12.48 6.84 -9.57
CA HIS A 492 12.32 7.47 -10.89
C HIS A 492 11.49 6.61 -11.86
N GLU A 493 11.63 5.28 -11.81
CA GLU A 493 10.86 4.39 -12.68
C GLU A 493 9.37 4.42 -12.32
N GLN A 494 9.03 4.32 -11.04
CA GLN A 494 7.67 4.48 -10.53
C GLN A 494 7.07 5.84 -10.88
N LEU A 495 7.86 6.91 -10.77
CA LEU A 495 7.43 8.26 -11.14
C LEU A 495 7.10 8.36 -12.64
N HIS A 496 7.86 7.66 -13.49
CA HIS A 496 7.59 7.56 -14.92
C HIS A 496 6.36 6.68 -15.22
N GLU A 497 6.17 5.55 -14.51
CA GLU A 497 4.95 4.74 -14.62
C GLU A 497 3.69 5.52 -14.20
N GLY A 498 3.79 6.45 -13.25
CA GLY A 498 2.71 7.37 -12.89
C GLY A 498 2.27 8.28 -14.05
N VAL A 499 3.19 8.72 -14.91
CA VAL A 499 2.86 9.46 -16.14
C VAL A 499 2.05 8.58 -17.09
N LEU A 500 2.52 7.36 -17.30
CA LEU A 500 1.89 6.39 -18.18
C LEU A 500 0.46 6.05 -17.74
N GLU A 501 0.24 5.84 -16.44
CA GLU A 501 -1.08 5.52 -15.89
C GLU A 501 -2.02 6.73 -15.90
N GLY A 502 -1.49 7.95 -15.70
CA GLY A 502 -2.24 9.19 -15.89
C GLY A 502 -2.74 9.36 -17.33
N MET A 503 -1.89 9.06 -18.33
CA MET A 503 -2.27 9.09 -19.75
C MET A 503 -3.31 8.04 -20.13
N LYS A 504 -3.22 6.83 -19.56
CA LYS A 504 -4.26 5.79 -19.73
C LYS A 504 -5.58 6.20 -19.10
N SER A 505 -5.54 6.74 -17.88
CA SER A 505 -6.71 7.23 -17.15
C SER A 505 -7.40 8.39 -17.87
N ALA A 506 -6.63 9.25 -18.56
CA ALA A 506 -7.15 10.33 -19.40
C ALA A 506 -7.68 9.85 -20.78
N GLY A 507 -7.63 8.54 -21.08
CA GLY A 507 -8.06 7.97 -22.36
C GLY A 507 -7.11 8.23 -23.53
N THR A 508 -5.90 8.77 -23.28
CA THR A 508 -4.89 9.05 -24.31
C THR A 508 -4.33 7.75 -24.93
N ALA A 509 -4.35 6.64 -24.18
CA ALA A 509 -3.90 5.33 -24.64
C ALA A 509 -4.69 4.19 -23.96
N ARG A 510 -4.84 3.07 -24.66
CA ARG A 510 -5.40 1.82 -24.10
C ARG A 510 -4.32 0.82 -23.75
N THR A 511 -3.24 0.79 -24.53
CA THR A 511 -2.10 -0.13 -24.36
C THR A 511 -0.78 0.62 -24.48
N SER A 512 0.30 -0.01 -24.00
CA SER A 512 1.63 0.58 -23.93
C SER A 512 2.72 -0.48 -24.05
N ARG A 513 3.75 -0.24 -24.86
CA ARG A 513 4.93 -1.09 -25.03
C ARG A 513 6.17 -0.33 -24.55
N LEU A 514 6.96 -0.93 -23.66
CA LEU A 514 8.25 -0.34 -23.23
C LEU A 514 9.24 -0.40 -24.39
N LEU A 515 9.83 0.74 -24.75
CA LEU A 515 10.87 0.85 -25.78
C LEU A 515 12.27 0.86 -25.16
N GLY A 516 12.47 1.54 -24.03
CA GLY A 516 13.78 1.65 -23.40
C GLY A 516 13.80 2.31 -22.03
N LYS A 517 14.93 2.14 -21.32
CA LYS A 517 15.28 2.78 -20.05
C LYS A 517 16.71 3.25 -20.13
N ASP A 518 16.92 4.55 -19.97
CA ASP A 518 18.19 5.22 -20.27
C ASP A 518 18.58 6.25 -19.19
N THR A 519 19.76 6.84 -19.35
CA THR A 519 20.18 8.03 -18.58
C THR A 519 20.66 9.12 -19.54
N VAL A 520 19.92 10.22 -19.61
CA VAL A 520 20.20 11.34 -20.51
C VAL A 520 20.98 12.43 -19.76
N ALA A 521 22.14 12.83 -20.29
CA ALA A 521 22.92 13.94 -19.74
C ALA A 521 22.41 15.27 -20.30
N THR A 522 22.10 16.22 -19.43
CA THR A 522 21.61 17.57 -19.76
C THR A 522 22.28 18.62 -18.85
N PRO A 523 22.11 19.93 -19.10
CA PRO A 523 22.56 20.96 -18.16
C PRO A 523 21.86 20.96 -16.80
N LEU A 524 20.74 20.23 -16.62
CA LEU A 524 20.16 19.97 -15.29
C LEU A 524 20.89 18.86 -14.52
N GLY A 525 21.66 18.00 -15.21
CA GLY A 525 22.33 16.83 -14.65
C GLY A 525 22.06 15.57 -15.46
N ARG A 526 22.21 14.41 -14.82
CA ARG A 526 21.90 13.10 -15.42
C ARG A 526 20.45 12.72 -15.06
N LEU A 527 19.57 12.77 -16.04
CA LEU A 527 18.15 12.42 -15.87
C LEU A 527 17.98 10.92 -16.12
N ALA A 528 17.31 10.23 -15.21
CA ALA A 528 16.75 8.91 -15.53
C ALA A 528 15.67 9.09 -16.60
N ALA A 529 15.60 8.20 -17.59
CA ALA A 529 14.63 8.26 -18.66
C ALA A 529 13.95 6.90 -18.88
N THR A 530 12.67 6.92 -19.27
CA THR A 530 11.94 5.73 -19.69
C THR A 530 11.00 6.08 -20.84
N THR A 531 11.04 5.26 -21.89
CA THR A 531 10.34 5.53 -23.15
C THR A 531 9.36 4.40 -23.46
N TRP A 532 8.14 4.76 -23.84
CA TRP A 532 7.08 3.84 -24.25
C TRP A 532 6.45 4.27 -25.57
N GLU A 533 6.05 3.29 -26.36
CA GLU A 533 5.08 3.44 -27.44
C GLU A 533 3.67 3.23 -26.85
N LEU A 534 2.74 4.11 -27.20
CA LEU A 534 1.34 4.06 -26.78
C LEU A 534 0.42 3.76 -27.96
N SER A 535 -0.69 3.07 -27.70
CA SER A 535 -1.64 2.67 -28.75
C SER A 535 -3.10 2.62 -28.26
N GLY A 536 -4.03 2.69 -29.22
CA GLY A 536 -5.48 2.63 -28.98
C GLY A 536 -6.15 3.96 -28.59
N GLY A 537 -5.40 5.07 -28.64
CA GLY A 537 -5.92 6.45 -28.56
C GLY A 537 -6.19 7.06 -29.94
N GLN A 538 -5.92 8.35 -30.12
CA GLN A 538 -6.07 9.08 -31.39
C GLN A 538 -4.93 8.83 -32.42
N GLY A 539 -4.29 7.67 -32.36
CA GLY A 539 -3.08 7.32 -33.13
C GLY A 539 -1.98 6.74 -32.23
N PRO A 540 -0.87 6.24 -32.82
CA PRO A 540 0.32 5.88 -32.05
C PRO A 540 1.02 7.14 -31.54
N LEU A 541 1.54 7.08 -30.32
CA LEU A 541 2.31 8.15 -29.68
C LEU A 541 3.49 7.54 -28.93
N ASP A 542 4.68 8.09 -29.11
CA ASP A 542 5.80 7.79 -28.23
C ASP A 542 5.82 8.78 -27.06
N VAL A 543 6.13 8.26 -25.88
CA VAL A 543 6.23 9.02 -24.63
C VAL A 543 7.53 8.71 -23.93
N ARG A 544 8.35 9.74 -23.72
CA ARG A 544 9.55 9.68 -22.89
C ARG A 544 9.33 10.50 -21.62
N ALA A 545 9.29 9.82 -20.48
CA ALA A 545 9.32 10.47 -19.18
C ALA A 545 10.77 10.48 -18.67
N LEU A 546 11.21 11.64 -18.19
CA LEU A 546 12.52 11.85 -17.59
C LEU A 546 12.38 12.49 -16.22
N SER A 547 13.33 12.24 -15.33
CA SER A 547 13.38 12.95 -14.05
C SER A 547 14.76 13.03 -13.42
N VAL A 548 14.96 14.08 -12.62
CA VAL A 548 16.18 14.34 -11.83
C VAL A 548 15.82 14.97 -10.48
N GLU A 549 16.58 14.64 -9.44
CA GLU A 549 16.39 15.22 -8.11
C GLU A 549 16.71 16.71 -8.07
N HIS A 550 15.95 17.46 -7.28
CA HIS A 550 16.07 18.90 -7.08
C HIS A 550 15.90 19.26 -5.61
N CYS A 551 16.35 20.46 -5.22
CA CYS A 551 16.36 20.90 -3.81
C CYS A 551 16.93 19.83 -2.86
N LYS A 552 18.11 19.29 -3.17
CA LYS A 552 18.77 18.20 -2.40
C LYS A 552 17.89 16.95 -2.20
N GLY A 553 17.11 16.60 -3.22
CA GLY A 553 16.20 15.44 -3.17
C GLY A 553 14.86 15.69 -2.48
N GLN A 554 14.56 16.93 -2.06
CA GLN A 554 13.25 17.31 -1.52
C GLN A 554 12.21 17.64 -2.61
N ALA A 555 12.65 17.73 -3.87
CA ALA A 555 11.80 17.86 -5.04
C ALA A 555 12.35 17.03 -6.21
N VAL A 556 11.54 16.86 -7.26
CA VAL A 556 11.94 16.25 -8.53
C VAL A 556 11.56 17.19 -9.66
N VAL A 557 12.46 17.42 -10.61
CA VAL A 557 12.09 17.93 -11.92
C VAL A 557 11.71 16.73 -12.78
N GLN A 558 10.44 16.62 -13.13
CA GLN A 558 9.92 15.68 -14.11
C GLN A 558 9.77 16.41 -15.45
N ILE A 559 10.28 15.80 -16.52
CA ILE A 559 10.12 16.28 -17.89
C ILE A 559 9.43 15.17 -18.68
N THR A 560 8.29 15.46 -19.29
CA THR A 560 7.57 14.52 -20.17
C THR A 560 7.60 15.03 -21.59
N GLN A 561 7.92 14.15 -22.52
CA GLN A 561 7.97 14.40 -23.95
C GLN A 561 7.03 13.41 -24.63
N VAL A 562 6.16 13.92 -25.50
CA VAL A 562 5.19 13.13 -26.28
C VAL A 562 5.32 13.54 -27.74
N TRP A 563 5.45 12.59 -28.65
CA TRP A 563 5.45 12.86 -30.08
C TRP A 563 4.72 11.76 -30.86
N SER A 564 4.11 12.10 -31.98
CA SER A 564 3.71 11.12 -32.99
C SER A 564 4.99 10.50 -33.59
N PRO A 565 5.12 9.16 -33.70
CA PRO A 565 6.35 8.51 -34.18
C PRO A 565 6.81 8.97 -35.57
N GLU A 566 5.89 9.47 -36.40
CA GLU A 566 6.17 10.01 -37.75
C GLU A 566 6.72 11.46 -37.72
N ASP A 567 6.57 12.20 -36.62
CA ASP A 567 7.09 13.57 -36.45
C ASP A 567 8.51 13.56 -35.83
N GLU A 568 9.49 13.02 -36.56
CA GLU A 568 10.91 13.05 -36.15
C GLU A 568 11.41 14.48 -35.88
N ALA A 569 10.90 15.47 -36.62
CA ALA A 569 11.27 16.87 -36.43
C ALA A 569 10.75 17.39 -35.08
N GLY A 570 9.63 16.86 -34.60
CA GLY A 570 9.08 17.06 -33.26
C GLY A 570 9.96 16.44 -32.19
N GLN A 571 10.37 15.18 -32.37
CA GLN A 571 11.31 14.52 -31.46
C GLN A 571 12.62 15.31 -31.32
N ARG A 572 13.25 15.70 -32.44
CA ARG A 572 14.48 16.51 -32.46
C ARG A 572 14.28 17.88 -31.78
N ALA A 573 13.12 18.53 -31.98
CA ALA A 573 12.81 19.79 -31.31
C ALA A 573 12.63 19.61 -29.78
N LEU A 574 12.07 18.48 -29.34
CA LEU A 574 11.98 18.14 -27.91
C LEU A 574 13.34 17.80 -27.30
N ASP A 575 14.24 17.13 -28.03
CA ASP A 575 15.64 16.91 -27.60
C ASP A 575 16.39 18.23 -27.42
N ALA A 576 16.30 19.14 -28.40
CA ALA A 576 16.89 20.47 -28.32
C ALA A 576 16.29 21.32 -27.17
N TRP A 577 14.97 21.22 -26.95
CA TRP A 577 14.30 21.83 -25.81
C TRP A 577 14.83 21.30 -24.48
N LEU A 578 14.96 19.97 -24.34
CA LEU A 578 15.50 19.31 -23.15
C LEU A 578 16.95 19.75 -22.87
N ALA A 579 17.78 19.86 -23.91
CA ALA A 579 19.14 20.38 -23.80
C ALA A 579 19.20 21.87 -23.40
N SER A 580 18.12 22.64 -23.59
CA SER A 580 18.02 24.04 -23.16
C SER A 580 17.63 24.23 -21.70
N VAL A 581 17.15 23.17 -21.03
CA VAL A 581 16.68 23.27 -19.64
C VAL A 581 17.88 23.35 -18.69
N THR A 582 17.90 24.38 -17.86
CA THR A 582 19.06 24.79 -17.04
C THR A 582 18.62 25.17 -15.64
N LYS A 583 19.53 24.98 -14.67
CA LYS A 583 19.42 25.60 -13.34
C LYS A 583 19.83 27.07 -13.43
N LEU A 584 19.11 27.94 -12.73
CA LEU A 584 19.54 29.32 -12.46
C LEU A 584 20.69 29.33 -11.45
N ALA A 585 21.48 30.41 -11.41
CA ALA A 585 22.66 30.52 -10.53
C ALA A 585 22.35 30.25 -9.04
N ASP A 586 21.16 30.66 -8.58
CA ASP A 586 20.67 30.45 -7.21
C ASP A 586 19.67 29.28 -7.07
N ALA A 587 19.66 28.31 -8.00
CA ALA A 587 18.63 27.27 -8.05
C ALA A 587 18.48 26.47 -6.74
N ASP A 588 19.59 26.06 -6.13
CA ASP A 588 19.58 25.31 -4.87
C ASP A 588 19.23 26.19 -3.65
N ARG A 589 19.21 27.51 -3.83
CA ARG A 589 18.72 28.52 -2.87
C ARG A 589 17.39 29.14 -3.32
N SER A 590 16.70 28.56 -4.29
CA SER A 590 15.42 29.09 -4.80
C SER A 590 14.35 29.20 -3.70
N PRO A 591 13.33 30.06 -3.85
CA PRO A 591 12.20 30.14 -2.92
C PRO A 591 11.56 28.77 -2.63
N LEU A 592 11.42 27.89 -3.62
CA LEU A 592 11.00 26.50 -3.42
C LEU A 592 11.97 25.77 -2.48
N CYS A 593 13.26 25.69 -2.81
CA CYS A 593 14.22 24.93 -2.01
C CYS A 593 14.31 25.47 -0.57
N ARG A 594 14.33 26.80 -0.38
CA ARG A 594 14.30 27.42 0.95
C ARG A 594 13.00 27.14 1.70
N ARG A 595 11.85 27.04 1.02
CA ARG A 595 10.58 26.62 1.64
C ARG A 595 10.67 25.16 2.09
N LEU A 596 11.14 24.27 1.22
CA LEU A 596 11.30 22.84 1.54
C LEU A 596 12.31 22.60 2.68
N GLU A 597 13.38 23.40 2.76
CA GLU A 597 14.33 23.39 3.88
C GLU A 597 13.76 23.97 5.18
N ARG A 598 12.78 24.90 5.14
CA ARG A 598 12.08 25.39 6.35
C ARG A 598 11.03 24.41 6.83
N GLU A 599 10.14 23.95 5.95
CA GLU A 599 9.16 22.88 6.22
C GLU A 599 9.83 21.56 6.66
N ALA A 600 11.13 21.39 6.41
CA ALA A 600 11.96 20.30 6.90
C ALA A 600 12.47 20.48 8.34
N ARG A 601 12.53 21.72 8.82
CA ARG A 601 12.98 22.13 10.16
C ARG A 601 11.82 22.47 11.08
N GLU A 602 10.67 22.83 10.52
CA GLU A 602 9.44 23.05 11.28
C GLU A 602 8.99 21.73 11.92
N ASP A 603 8.79 21.75 13.24
CA ASP A 603 8.36 20.61 14.02
C ASP A 603 6.93 20.21 13.63
N ILE A 604 6.84 19.20 12.76
CA ILE A 604 5.68 18.30 12.76
C ILE A 604 5.72 17.58 14.12
N PRO A 605 4.72 17.80 15.01
CA PRO A 605 4.82 17.61 16.46
C PRO A 605 5.33 16.25 16.91
#